data_AF-A0A4R3AGU2-F1
#
_entry.id   AF-A0A4R3AGU2-F1
#
_cell.length_a   1.000
_cell.length_b   1.000
_cell.length_c   1.000
_cell.angle_alpha   90.00
_cell.angle_beta   90.00
_cell.angle_gamma   90.00
#
_symmetry.space_group_name_H-M   'P 1'
#
loop_
_entity.id
_entity.type
_entity.pdbx_description
1 polymer ?
#
loop_
_entity_poly.entity_id
_entity_poly.type
_entity_poly.pdbx_seq_one_letter_code
_entity_poly.pdbx_strand_id
1 'polypeptide(L)'
;MVGRVNEQIKVREFRLSLQSTKSIRNKMAEQRIHIWTGTSNKTEEQFYKYFDQSKFIKDYNRFKTDETYARNAPDFNLRSQFSKAIDKQYDYDVDWITVYFSRKKMSIQAAIEELPIWNDQTEVAIYQACVDKGISNVNAILCYADAELIIDKPIGNYNDMTYIGCFNIPA
;
A
#
# COMPACT_ATOMS: atom_id res chain seq x y z
N MET A 1 42.14 -39.21 -8.70
CA MET A 1 41.08 -38.93 -7.70
C MET A 1 40.56 -37.47 -7.73
N VAL A 2 41.08 -36.60 -8.61
CA VAL A 2 40.77 -35.14 -8.63
C VAL A 2 39.50 -34.79 -9.42
N GLY A 3 39.11 -35.61 -10.41
CA GLY A 3 37.96 -35.31 -11.30
C GLY A 3 36.59 -35.31 -10.60
N ARG A 4 36.32 -36.26 -9.69
CA ARG A 4 35.02 -36.37 -9.01
C ARG A 4 34.74 -35.22 -8.04
N VAL A 5 35.78 -34.66 -7.43
CA VAL A 5 35.66 -33.54 -6.48
C VAL A 5 35.26 -32.26 -7.22
N ASN A 6 35.88 -31.99 -8.38
CA ASN A 6 35.56 -30.83 -9.20
C ASN A 6 34.14 -30.88 -9.77
N GLU A 7 33.63 -32.07 -10.08
CA GLU A 7 32.27 -32.24 -10.58
C GLU A 7 31.22 -32.03 -9.48
N GLN A 8 31.47 -32.52 -8.26
CA GLN A 8 30.58 -32.26 -7.12
C GLN A 8 30.52 -30.79 -6.70
N ILE A 9 31.65 -30.07 -6.78
CA ILE A 9 31.70 -28.62 -6.49
C ILE A 9 30.84 -27.85 -7.51
N LYS A 10 30.97 -28.14 -8.81
CA LYS A 10 30.16 -27.51 -9.86
C LYS A 10 28.66 -27.77 -9.70
N VAL A 11 28.27 -28.99 -9.32
CA VAL A 11 26.85 -29.33 -9.07
C VAL A 11 26.29 -28.57 -7.87
N ARG A 12 27.10 -28.37 -6.82
CA ARG A 12 26.70 -27.61 -5.63
C ARG A 12 26.53 -26.12 -5.93
N GLU A 13 27.46 -25.52 -6.66
CA GLU A 13 27.36 -24.11 -7.07
C GLU A 13 26.17 -23.86 -8.00
N PHE A 14 25.91 -24.78 -8.94
CA PHE A 14 24.72 -24.72 -9.80
C PHE A 14 23.41 -24.82 -9.00
N ARG A 15 23.34 -25.70 -7.99
CA ARG A 15 22.17 -25.79 -7.09
C ARG A 15 21.96 -24.55 -6.25
N LEU A 16 23.03 -23.93 -5.74
CA LEU A 16 22.95 -22.67 -4.97
C LEU A 16 22.52 -21.50 -5.87
N SER A 17 23.01 -21.45 -7.10
CA SER A 17 22.56 -20.49 -8.12
C SER A 17 21.08 -20.69 -8.47
N LEU A 18 20.62 -21.94 -8.63
CA LEU A 18 19.21 -22.25 -8.84
C LEU A 18 18.33 -21.87 -7.64
N GLN A 19 18.78 -22.09 -6.41
CA GLN A 19 18.03 -21.69 -5.21
C GLN A 19 17.97 -20.16 -5.06
N SER A 20 19.08 -19.47 -5.30
CA SER A 20 19.15 -18.01 -5.32
C SER A 20 18.25 -17.42 -6.42
N THR A 21 18.32 -17.94 -7.64
CA THR A 21 17.47 -17.50 -8.75
C THR A 21 16.00 -17.88 -8.56
N LYS A 22 15.67 -19.00 -7.89
CA LYS A 22 14.29 -19.33 -7.52
C LYS A 22 13.77 -18.42 -6.40
N SER A 23 14.62 -18.04 -5.45
CA SER A 23 14.32 -17.03 -4.43
C SER A 23 14.16 -15.62 -5.02
N ILE A 24 14.95 -15.28 -6.04
CA ILE A 24 14.85 -14.01 -6.79
C ILE A 24 13.62 -14.05 -7.71
N ARG A 25 13.33 -15.17 -8.38
CA ARG A 25 12.11 -15.34 -9.20
C ARG A 25 10.83 -15.33 -8.34
N ASN A 26 10.86 -15.87 -7.12
CA ASN A 26 9.76 -15.71 -6.16
C ASN A 26 9.65 -14.27 -5.61
N LYS A 27 10.72 -13.46 -5.72
CA LYS A 27 10.71 -12.02 -5.42
C LYS A 27 10.24 -11.18 -6.61
N MET A 28 10.08 -11.77 -7.79
CA MET A 28 9.62 -11.09 -8.99
C MET A 28 8.11 -11.36 -9.13
N ALA A 29 7.32 -10.32 -8.84
CA ALA A 29 5.90 -10.15 -9.16
C ALA A 29 4.85 -10.66 -8.13
N GLU A 30 5.01 -10.33 -6.85
CA GLU A 30 3.85 -10.22 -5.95
C GLU A 30 3.64 -8.74 -5.64
N GLN A 31 2.55 -8.14 -6.13
CA GLN A 31 2.19 -6.77 -5.78
C GLN A 31 1.61 -6.81 -4.36
N ARG A 32 2.16 -6.01 -3.43
CA ARG A 32 1.61 -5.91 -2.08
C ARG A 32 0.63 -4.75 -2.02
N ILE A 33 -0.54 -5.02 -1.48
CA ILE A 33 -1.59 -4.02 -1.24
C ILE A 33 -1.87 -3.89 0.24
N HIS A 34 -2.18 -2.67 0.65
CA HIS A 34 -2.55 -2.32 2.00
C HIS A 34 -4.02 -1.91 2.00
N ILE A 35 -4.80 -2.48 2.91
CA ILE A 35 -6.25 -2.23 2.98
C ILE A 35 -6.60 -1.48 4.27
N TRP A 36 -7.45 -0.46 4.11
CA TRP A 36 -8.17 0.17 5.21
C TRP A 36 -9.65 0.21 4.88
N THR A 37 -10.50 0.09 5.89
CA THR A 37 -11.94 0.29 5.71
C THR A 37 -12.59 0.79 7.00
N GLY A 38 -13.78 1.38 6.89
CA GLY A 38 -14.51 1.85 8.05
C GLY A 38 -15.83 2.51 7.71
N THR A 39 -16.39 3.18 8.73
CA THR A 39 -17.58 4.00 8.59
C THR A 39 -17.22 5.44 8.92
N SER A 40 -17.45 6.35 8.00
CA SER A 40 -17.32 7.79 8.19
C SER A 40 -18.69 8.47 8.05
N ASN A 41 -18.98 9.42 8.94
CA ASN A 41 -20.17 10.30 8.84
C ASN A 41 -19.85 11.64 8.16
N LYS A 42 -18.64 11.80 7.63
CA LYS A 42 -18.18 13.03 6.98
C LYS A 42 -18.92 13.27 5.66
N THR A 43 -18.92 14.52 5.19
CA THR A 43 -19.23 14.79 3.78
C THR A 43 -18.11 14.27 2.88
N GLU A 44 -18.40 14.14 1.59
CA GLU A 44 -17.40 13.74 0.60
C GLU A 44 -16.18 14.69 0.59
N GLU A 45 -16.41 16.00 0.60
CA GLU A 45 -15.35 17.01 0.69
C GLU A 45 -14.49 16.84 1.96
N GLN A 46 -15.13 16.67 3.12
CA GLN A 46 -14.43 16.47 4.39
C GLN A 46 -13.63 15.16 4.40
N PHE A 47 -14.17 14.10 3.80
CA PHE A 47 -13.49 12.81 3.71
C PHE A 47 -12.26 12.90 2.81
N TYR A 48 -12.41 13.41 1.58
CA TYR A 48 -11.32 13.49 0.61
C TYR A 48 -10.25 14.53 0.96
N LYS A 49 -10.56 15.51 1.82
CA LYS A 49 -9.56 16.48 2.31
C LYS A 49 -8.38 15.81 2.99
N TYR A 50 -8.55 14.62 3.56
CA TYR A 50 -7.50 13.83 4.18
C TYR A 50 -6.39 13.40 3.19
N PHE A 51 -6.75 13.23 1.92
CA PHE A 51 -5.88 12.79 0.84
C PHE A 51 -5.32 13.96 0.01
N ASP A 52 -5.65 15.21 0.34
CA ASP A 52 -5.27 16.39 -0.43
C ASP A 52 -3.73 16.64 -0.41
N GLN A 53 -3.12 16.52 -1.59
CA GLN A 53 -1.68 16.72 -1.81
C GLN A 53 -1.33 18.12 -2.36
N SER A 54 -2.33 18.97 -2.62
CA SER A 54 -2.16 20.23 -3.37
C SER A 54 -1.09 21.14 -2.77
N LYS A 55 -1.02 21.20 -1.43
CA LYS A 55 -0.02 21.99 -0.71
C LYS A 55 1.40 21.47 -0.93
N PHE A 56 1.59 20.16 -0.82
CA PHE A 56 2.89 19.53 -1.02
C PHE A 56 3.35 19.63 -2.48
N ILE A 57 2.47 19.34 -3.45
CA ILE A 57 2.79 19.42 -4.88
C ILE A 57 3.20 20.84 -5.26
N LYS A 58 2.47 21.86 -4.81
CA LYS A 58 2.80 23.27 -5.08
C LYS A 58 4.18 23.62 -4.54
N ASP A 59 4.50 23.18 -3.33
CA ASP A 59 5.76 23.45 -2.68
C ASP A 59 6.93 22.68 -3.32
N TYR A 60 6.72 21.40 -3.63
CA TYR A 60 7.67 20.54 -4.33
C TYR A 60 8.03 21.08 -5.72
N ASN A 61 7.02 21.56 -6.46
CA ASN A 61 7.24 22.17 -7.78
C ASN A 61 8.07 23.45 -7.65
N ARG A 62 7.77 24.32 -6.67
CA ARG A 62 8.60 25.51 -6.40
C ARG A 62 10.02 25.12 -6.07
N PHE A 63 10.22 24.18 -5.16
CA PHE A 63 11.54 23.65 -4.82
C PHE A 63 12.32 23.18 -6.07
N LYS A 64 11.64 22.53 -7.02
CA LYS A 64 12.27 22.04 -8.25
C LYS A 64 12.57 23.10 -9.31
N THR A 65 11.78 24.17 -9.39
CA THR A 65 11.82 25.10 -10.54
C THR A 65 12.28 26.51 -10.18
N ASP A 66 12.19 26.90 -8.91
CA ASP A 66 12.55 28.24 -8.46
C ASP A 66 13.96 28.21 -7.85
N GLU A 67 14.94 28.74 -8.58
CA GLU A 67 16.34 28.83 -8.13
C GLU A 67 16.52 29.71 -6.89
N THR A 68 15.54 30.56 -6.58
CA THR A 68 15.54 31.43 -5.40
C THR A 68 14.79 30.83 -4.22
N TYR A 69 14.31 29.59 -4.37
CA TYR A 69 13.56 28.90 -3.33
C TYR A 69 14.40 28.74 -2.06
N ALA A 70 13.89 29.26 -0.95
CA ALA A 70 14.67 29.45 0.28
C ALA A 70 15.14 28.15 0.96
N ARG A 71 14.62 26.98 0.57
CA ARG A 71 14.94 25.68 1.20
C ARG A 71 15.68 24.77 0.23
N ASN A 72 16.58 23.96 0.76
CA ASN A 72 17.27 22.90 0.00
C ASN A 72 16.44 21.61 -0.15
N ALA A 73 15.19 21.61 0.32
CA ALA A 73 14.25 20.51 0.22
C ALA A 73 12.79 21.05 0.28
N PRO A 74 11.80 20.26 -0.18
CA PRO A 74 10.39 20.55 0.03
C PRO A 74 10.00 20.56 1.51
N ASP A 75 8.88 21.22 1.83
CA ASP A 75 8.25 21.14 3.15
C ASP A 75 7.51 19.83 3.34
N PHE A 76 8.19 18.92 3.98
CA PHE A 76 7.66 17.64 4.43
C PHE A 76 6.42 17.78 5.34
N ASN A 77 6.19 18.92 6.00
CA ASN A 77 4.97 19.14 6.79
C ASN A 77 3.74 19.44 5.93
N LEU A 78 3.91 19.76 4.64
CA LEU A 78 2.81 20.06 3.72
C LEU A 78 2.19 18.81 3.07
N ARG A 79 2.76 17.62 3.30
CA ARG A 79 2.18 16.35 2.85
C ARG A 79 0.73 16.18 3.30
N SER A 80 -0.03 15.42 2.52
CA SER A 80 -1.38 15.00 2.89
C SER A 80 -1.42 14.31 4.26
N GLN A 81 -2.59 14.31 4.90
CA GLN A 81 -2.76 13.67 6.19
C GLN A 81 -2.64 12.15 6.09
N PHE A 82 -3.04 11.57 4.96
CA PHE A 82 -2.81 10.16 4.69
C PHE A 82 -1.31 9.80 4.74
N SER A 83 -0.47 10.51 3.97
CA SER A 83 0.98 10.25 3.94
C SER A 83 1.65 10.40 5.30
N LYS A 84 1.18 11.33 6.13
CA LYS A 84 1.64 11.46 7.52
C LYS A 84 1.23 10.26 8.38
N ALA A 85 0.00 9.78 8.22
CA ALA A 85 -0.52 8.65 9.00
C ALA A 85 0.16 7.31 8.66
N ILE A 86 0.62 7.14 7.42
CA ILE A 86 1.41 5.97 6.99
C ILE A 86 2.92 6.20 7.06
N ASP A 87 3.35 7.28 7.72
CA ASP A 87 4.76 7.64 7.95
C ASP A 87 5.64 7.69 6.69
N LYS A 88 5.09 8.13 5.55
CA LYS A 88 5.88 8.34 4.33
C LYS A 88 6.69 9.63 4.40
N GLN A 89 7.91 9.58 3.87
CA GLN A 89 8.79 10.75 3.73
C GLN A 89 8.30 11.72 2.66
N TYR A 90 7.74 11.23 1.56
CA TYR A 90 7.09 12.04 0.51
C TYR A 90 5.58 11.81 0.54
N ASP A 91 4.82 12.61 -0.23
CA ASP A 91 3.39 12.31 -0.39
C ASP A 91 3.20 10.96 -1.11
N TYR A 92 2.03 10.33 -0.92
CA TYR A 92 1.70 9.04 -1.51
C TYR A 92 1.63 9.13 -3.03
N ASP A 93 1.78 8.01 -3.74
CA ASP A 93 1.60 8.00 -5.19
C ASP A 93 0.10 7.86 -5.54
N VAL A 94 -0.43 8.83 -6.28
CA VAL A 94 -1.84 8.86 -6.69
C VAL A 94 -2.19 7.73 -7.66
N ASP A 95 -1.21 7.20 -8.38
CA ASP A 95 -1.41 6.09 -9.32
C ASP A 95 -1.52 4.74 -8.59
N TRP A 96 -1.15 4.67 -7.31
CA TRP A 96 -1.15 3.44 -6.51
C TRP A 96 -2.28 3.37 -5.49
N ILE A 97 -3.15 4.38 -5.43
CA ILE A 97 -4.23 4.47 -4.46
C ILE A 97 -5.59 4.28 -5.14
N THR A 98 -6.48 3.52 -4.51
CA THR A 98 -7.91 3.53 -4.82
C THR A 98 -8.67 3.78 -3.55
N VAL A 99 -9.53 4.80 -3.57
CA VAL A 99 -10.38 5.17 -2.45
C VAL A 99 -11.82 5.14 -2.91
N TYR A 100 -12.65 4.36 -2.23
CA TYR A 100 -14.09 4.40 -2.40
C TYR A 100 -14.72 4.97 -1.13
N PHE A 101 -15.63 5.93 -1.29
CA PHE A 101 -16.43 6.50 -0.21
C PHE A 101 -17.86 6.77 -0.67
N SER A 102 -18.84 6.44 0.17
CA SER A 102 -20.26 6.67 -0.07
C SER A 102 -20.99 7.17 1.17
N ARG A 103 -22.09 7.91 0.98
CA ARG A 103 -22.96 8.30 2.10
C ARG A 103 -23.78 7.14 2.66
N LYS A 104 -23.99 6.09 1.87
CA LYS A 104 -24.73 4.90 2.31
C LYS A 104 -23.75 3.80 2.66
N LYS A 105 -24.01 3.11 3.76
CA LYS A 105 -23.30 1.88 4.11
C LYS A 105 -23.66 0.77 3.13
N MET A 106 -22.71 -0.13 2.92
CA MET A 106 -22.81 -1.36 2.15
C MET A 106 -22.14 -2.50 2.90
N SER A 107 -22.34 -3.73 2.42
CA SER A 107 -21.60 -4.88 2.95
C SER A 107 -20.12 -4.72 2.65
N ILE A 108 -19.27 -5.33 3.48
CA ILE A 108 -17.82 -5.36 3.21
C ILE A 108 -17.50 -6.05 1.88
N GLN A 109 -18.29 -7.05 1.46
CA GLN A 109 -18.14 -7.69 0.16
C GLN A 109 -18.33 -6.71 -1.00
N ALA A 110 -19.41 -5.93 -0.99
CA ALA A 110 -19.66 -4.92 -2.01
C ALA A 110 -18.58 -3.83 -2.03
N ALA A 111 -18.00 -3.49 -0.87
CA ALA A 111 -16.89 -2.54 -0.81
C ALA A 111 -15.61 -3.11 -1.44
N ILE A 112 -15.30 -4.39 -1.22
CA ILE A 112 -14.13 -5.05 -1.81
C ILE A 112 -14.24 -5.07 -3.34
N GLU A 113 -15.43 -5.27 -3.89
CA GLU A 113 -15.70 -5.25 -5.35
C GLU A 113 -15.40 -3.89 -6.02
N GLU A 114 -15.31 -2.80 -5.26
CA GLU A 114 -14.93 -1.47 -5.77
C GLU A 114 -13.41 -1.30 -5.92
N LEU A 115 -12.62 -2.25 -5.41
CA LEU A 115 -11.16 -2.22 -5.50
C LEU A 115 -10.66 -2.87 -6.80
N PRO A 116 -9.54 -2.42 -7.39
CA PRO A 116 -8.93 -3.03 -8.57
C PRO A 116 -8.16 -4.31 -8.22
N ILE A 117 -8.84 -5.26 -7.59
CA ILE A 117 -8.30 -6.56 -7.20
C ILE A 117 -8.97 -7.59 -8.11
N TRP A 118 -8.19 -8.41 -8.79
CA TRP A 118 -8.68 -9.47 -9.68
C TRP A 118 -8.15 -10.82 -9.22
N ASN A 119 -8.37 -11.13 -7.95
CA ASN A 119 -7.93 -12.38 -7.34
C ASN A 119 -8.86 -12.79 -6.19
N ASP A 120 -9.69 -13.80 -6.44
CA ASP A 120 -10.68 -14.32 -5.49
C ASP A 120 -10.06 -14.70 -4.14
N GLN A 121 -8.85 -15.29 -4.14
CA GLN A 121 -8.19 -15.73 -2.91
C GLN A 121 -7.76 -14.55 -2.04
N THR A 122 -7.28 -13.47 -2.67
CA THR A 122 -6.93 -12.22 -2.00
C THR A 122 -8.19 -11.51 -1.49
N GLU A 123 -9.28 -11.44 -2.27
CA GLU A 123 -10.56 -10.88 -1.82
C GLU A 123 -11.13 -11.62 -0.61
N VAL A 124 -11.12 -12.95 -0.63
CA VAL A 124 -11.53 -13.79 0.51
C VAL A 124 -10.67 -13.51 1.74
N ALA A 125 -9.35 -13.33 1.57
CA ALA A 125 -8.45 -13.02 2.68
C ALA A 125 -8.75 -11.63 3.28
N ILE A 126 -9.02 -10.62 2.44
CA ILE A 126 -9.40 -9.27 2.88
C ILE A 126 -10.75 -9.33 3.62
N TYR A 127 -11.73 -10.04 3.07
CA TYR A 127 -13.03 -10.24 3.69
C TYR A 127 -12.90 -10.85 5.09
N GLN A 128 -12.16 -11.94 5.22
CA GLN A 128 -11.95 -12.63 6.50
C GLN A 128 -11.26 -11.70 7.51
N ALA A 129 -10.23 -10.96 7.10
CA ALA A 129 -9.55 -10.00 7.97
C ALA A 129 -10.47 -8.86 8.46
N CYS A 130 -11.46 -8.46 7.67
CA CYS A 130 -12.49 -7.51 8.10
C CYS A 130 -13.45 -8.14 9.11
N VAL A 131 -13.93 -9.36 8.85
CA VAL A 131 -14.84 -10.10 9.74
C VAL A 131 -14.18 -10.36 11.11
N ASP A 132 -12.92 -10.75 11.13
CA ASP A 132 -12.15 -10.99 12.36
C ASP A 132 -12.02 -9.72 13.23
N LYS A 133 -12.13 -8.53 12.61
CA LYS A 133 -12.17 -7.22 13.28
C LYS A 133 -13.59 -6.75 13.59
N GLY A 134 -14.61 -7.57 13.35
CA GLY A 134 -16.03 -7.24 13.56
C GLY A 134 -16.59 -6.25 12.53
N ILE A 135 -15.95 -6.10 11.37
CA ILE A 135 -16.34 -5.17 10.32
C ILE A 135 -17.16 -5.90 9.27
N SER A 136 -18.47 -5.63 9.25
CA SER A 136 -19.41 -6.25 8.30
C SER A 136 -20.05 -5.26 7.33
N ASN A 137 -20.22 -4.00 7.76
CA ASN A 137 -20.83 -2.93 6.97
C ASN A 137 -19.98 -1.67 7.05
N VAL A 138 -19.70 -1.09 5.89
CA VAL A 138 -18.75 0.02 5.71
C VAL A 138 -19.30 1.01 4.69
N ASN A 139 -18.74 2.21 4.66
CA ASN A 139 -19.01 3.16 3.59
C ASN A 139 -17.74 3.82 3.04
N ALA A 140 -16.58 3.32 3.47
CA ALA A 140 -15.28 3.73 3.00
C ALA A 140 -14.37 2.49 2.90
N ILE A 141 -13.65 2.35 1.79
CA ILE A 141 -12.57 1.38 1.65
C ILE A 141 -11.44 2.00 0.84
N LEU A 142 -10.22 1.63 1.20
CA LEU A 142 -8.99 2.17 0.66
C LEU A 142 -8.05 1.01 0.35
N CYS A 143 -7.53 0.99 -0.87
CA CYS A 143 -6.42 0.13 -1.29
C CYS A 143 -5.23 1.02 -1.66
N TYR A 144 -4.04 0.67 -1.18
CA TYR A 144 -2.80 1.32 -1.58
C TYR A 144 -1.74 0.26 -1.93
N ALA A 145 -1.25 0.30 -3.16
CA ALA A 145 -0.39 -0.71 -3.75
C ALA A 145 1.09 -0.29 -3.73
N ASP A 146 1.70 -0.37 -2.55
CA ASP A 146 3.09 0.02 -2.32
C ASP A 146 3.86 -1.13 -1.68
N ALA A 147 4.70 -1.79 -2.47
CA ALA A 147 5.43 -2.99 -2.05
C ALA A 147 6.47 -2.73 -0.95
N GLU A 148 6.93 -1.48 -0.84
CA GLU A 148 7.94 -1.04 0.12
C GLU A 148 7.31 -0.48 1.41
N LEU A 149 5.99 -0.24 1.42
CA LEU A 149 5.30 0.26 2.60
C LEU A 149 5.29 -0.79 3.71
N ILE A 150 5.69 -0.36 4.90
CA ILE A 150 5.68 -1.16 6.12
C ILE A 150 4.85 -0.43 7.17
N ILE A 151 3.85 -1.12 7.74
CA ILE A 151 2.99 -0.59 8.81
C ILE A 151 3.15 -1.48 10.02
N ASP A 152 4.23 -1.27 10.78
CA ASP A 152 4.54 -2.07 11.97
C ASP A 152 3.66 -1.68 13.17
N LYS A 153 3.25 -0.41 13.24
CA LYS A 153 2.48 0.17 14.34
C LYS A 153 1.30 0.95 13.78
N PRO A 154 0.23 0.27 13.35
CA PRO A 154 -0.93 0.97 12.83
C PRO A 154 -1.53 1.88 13.90
N ILE A 155 -1.84 3.12 13.52
CA ILE A 155 -2.54 4.05 14.40
C ILE A 155 -4.02 3.67 14.48
N GLY A 156 -4.71 4.11 15.54
CA GLY A 156 -6.10 3.72 15.78
C GLY A 156 -7.14 4.28 14.79
N ASN A 157 -6.78 5.29 14.00
CA ASN A 157 -7.72 5.95 13.08
C ASN A 157 -7.00 6.52 11.85
N TYR A 158 -7.42 6.09 10.66
CA TYR A 158 -7.02 6.58 9.36
C TYR A 158 -8.22 7.24 8.67
N ASN A 159 -8.66 8.40 9.17
CA ASN A 159 -9.86 9.10 8.67
C ASN A 159 -11.15 8.27 8.83
N ASP A 160 -11.38 7.77 10.05
CA ASP A 160 -12.46 6.85 10.46
C ASP A 160 -12.35 5.44 9.86
N MET A 161 -11.25 5.14 9.19
CA MET A 161 -10.91 3.79 8.74
C MET A 161 -9.91 3.13 9.68
N THR A 162 -9.98 1.81 9.75
CA THR A 162 -9.02 0.95 10.46
C THR A 162 -8.12 0.27 9.45
N TYR A 163 -6.83 0.15 9.76
CA TYR A 163 -5.92 -0.68 8.96
C TYR A 163 -6.28 -2.16 9.11
N ILE A 164 -6.57 -2.80 7.99
CA ILE A 164 -6.99 -4.20 7.95
C ILE A 164 -5.78 -5.12 7.85
N GLY A 165 -4.87 -4.83 6.92
CA GLY A 165 -3.69 -5.64 6.71
C GLY A 165 -2.99 -5.37 5.39
N CYS A 166 -1.94 -6.15 5.16
CA CYS A 166 -1.18 -6.20 3.93
C CYS A 166 -1.42 -7.55 3.27
N PHE A 167 -1.70 -7.55 1.97
CA PHE A 167 -2.04 -8.74 1.19
C PHE A 167 -1.20 -8.78 -0.08
N ASN A 168 -0.89 -9.98 -0.53
CA ASN A 168 -0.21 -10.18 -1.80
C ASN A 168 -1.25 -10.38 -2.90
N ILE A 169 -1.01 -9.74 -4.04
CA ILE A 169 -1.68 -10.01 -5.30
C ILE A 169 -0.70 -10.82 -6.15
N PRO A 170 -0.99 -12.09 -6.45
CA PRO A 170 -0.20 -12.86 -7.40
C PRO A 170 -0.22 -12.17 -8.78
N ALA A 171 0.94 -12.08 -9.43
CA ALA A 171 1.02 -11.64 -10.82
C ALA A 171 0.48 -12.66 -11.83
#